data_AF-A0A0M8KNZ3-F1
#
_entry.id   AF-A0A0M8KNZ3-F1
#
_cell.length_a   1.000
_cell.length_b   1.000
_cell.length_c   1.000
_cell.angle_alpha   90.00
_cell.angle_beta   90.00
_cell.angle_gamma   90.00
#
_symmetry.space_group_name_H-M   'P 1'
#
loop_
_entity.id
_entity.type
_entity.pdbx_description
1 polymer ?
#
loop_
_entity_poly.entity_id
_entity_poly.type
_entity_poly.pdbx_seq_one_letter_code
_entity_poly.pdbx_strand_id
1 'polypeptide(L)'
;MRARLPARAGRDHPAPRRGRRRVPRDLRERGPPRDLLVPPHRPRDRAHHAPTPGRRAPAASPRAAELLQREVLGNGTWEMLCRAAALAPPLSRPVAELASHVFAGPRTVDDSAAAYAAPRRVRFHESEWALPAEHLEAALAALRARFTAEDVRVTFPLEIRRAAADDVWLSTAFEGETVYIAAHRYHREEAGPYLLLVQRTLADFRARPHWGKMHWLGARELSRLYPRFEDFRAVRRAADPDGQLMTPALRHLLGT
;
A
#
# COMPACT_ATOMS: atom_id res chain seq x y z
N MET A 1 64.34 33.39 -16.96
CA MET A 1 63.50 33.88 -15.86
C MET A 1 63.00 32.66 -15.07
N ARG A 2 63.64 32.35 -13.93
CA ARG A 2 63.28 31.22 -13.05
C ARG A 2 62.32 31.74 -11.98
N ALA A 3 61.16 31.13 -11.82
CA ALA A 3 60.31 31.33 -10.65
C ALA A 3 59.94 29.97 -10.05
N ARG A 4 60.43 29.74 -8.84
CA ARG A 4 60.14 28.59 -7.97
C ARG A 4 58.75 28.75 -7.38
N LEU A 5 57.97 27.67 -7.31
CA LEU A 5 56.83 27.55 -6.41
C LEU A 5 57.20 26.61 -5.25
N PRO A 6 56.94 26.97 -3.98
CA PRO A 6 57.38 26.19 -2.83
C PRO A 6 56.41 25.05 -2.49
N ALA A 7 57.00 23.94 -2.04
CA ALA A 7 56.33 22.83 -1.37
C ALA A 7 55.64 23.30 -0.08
N ARG A 8 54.41 22.84 0.16
CA ARG A 8 53.76 22.95 1.48
C ARG A 8 53.82 21.60 2.20
N ALA A 9 54.46 21.67 3.36
CA ALA A 9 54.63 20.62 4.35
C ALA A 9 53.29 20.14 4.93
N GLY A 10 53.29 18.87 5.32
CA GLY A 10 52.18 18.17 5.96
C GLY A 10 51.66 18.83 7.23
N ARG A 11 50.39 18.60 7.48
CA ARG A 11 49.76 18.75 8.79
C ARG A 11 49.03 17.46 9.09
N ASP A 12 49.62 16.66 9.97
CA ASP A 12 48.97 15.54 10.62
C ASP A 12 47.73 16.04 11.39
N HIS A 13 46.57 15.51 11.04
CA HIS A 13 45.36 15.63 11.85
C HIS A 13 45.26 14.41 12.78
N PRO A 14 45.28 14.58 14.11
CA PRO A 14 45.03 13.48 15.01
C PRO A 14 43.54 13.10 14.97
N ALA A 15 43.27 11.80 14.79
CA ALA A 15 41.94 11.22 14.84
C ALA A 15 41.26 11.44 16.21
N PRO A 16 39.94 11.67 16.27
CA PRO A 16 39.25 11.86 17.54
C PRO A 16 39.14 10.55 18.33
N ARG A 17 39.63 10.56 19.56
CA ARG A 17 39.51 9.47 20.54
C ARG A 17 38.03 9.21 20.86
N ARG A 18 37.55 7.98 20.60
CA ARG A 18 36.23 7.49 21.05
C ARG A 18 36.20 7.36 22.58
N GLY A 19 35.71 8.40 23.26
CA GLY A 19 35.32 8.32 24.67
C GLY A 19 34.00 7.57 24.82
N ARG A 20 34.00 6.42 25.51
CA ARG A 20 32.77 5.76 25.98
C ARG A 20 32.09 6.69 27.00
N ARG A 21 31.06 7.43 26.59
CA ARG A 21 30.18 8.13 27.55
C ARG A 21 29.40 7.08 28.33
N ARG A 22 29.66 6.98 29.63
CA ARG A 22 28.80 6.24 30.57
C ARG A 22 27.46 6.96 30.67
N VAL A 23 26.37 6.25 30.40
CA VAL A 23 25.00 6.73 30.63
C VAL A 23 24.78 6.80 32.15
N PRO A 24 24.32 7.94 32.71
CA PRO A 24 23.94 8.04 34.12
C PRO A 24 22.86 7.02 34.47
N ARG A 25 22.91 6.48 35.68
CA ARG A 25 22.15 5.30 36.12
C ARG A 25 20.65 5.58 36.38
N ASP A 26 20.17 6.78 36.06
CA ASP A 26 18.97 7.37 36.68
C ASP A 26 17.77 7.46 35.71
N LEU A 27 17.82 6.79 34.57
CA LEU A 27 16.76 6.81 33.53
C LEU A 27 15.96 5.51 33.40
N ARG A 28 16.10 4.56 34.34
CA ARG A 28 15.37 3.27 34.29
C ARG A 28 13.94 3.33 34.87
N GLU A 29 13.50 4.44 35.46
CA GLU A 29 12.25 4.46 36.24
C GLU A 29 11.15 5.40 35.71
N ARG A 30 11.30 5.98 34.52
CA ARG A 30 10.23 6.79 33.92
C ARG A 30 9.65 6.05 32.72
N GLY A 31 8.64 5.22 32.98
CA GLY A 31 7.74 4.74 31.94
C GLY A 31 7.04 5.90 31.23
N PRO A 32 6.49 5.69 30.03
CA PRO A 32 5.86 6.76 29.24
C PRO A 32 4.73 7.45 30.03
N PRO A 33 4.48 8.75 29.79
CA PRO A 33 3.35 9.47 30.38
C PRO A 33 2.05 8.71 30.18
N ARG A 34 1.25 8.56 31.23
CA ARG A 34 -0.04 7.84 31.21
C ARG A 34 -1.06 8.41 30.20
N ASP A 35 -0.83 9.64 29.74
CA ASP A 35 -1.69 10.35 28.79
C ASP A 35 -1.44 9.94 27.32
N LEU A 36 -0.45 9.08 27.05
CA LEU A 36 -0.16 8.49 25.72
C LEU A 36 -0.79 7.11 25.53
N LEU A 37 -1.61 6.62 26.48
CA LEU A 37 -2.40 5.41 26.25
C LEU A 37 -3.49 5.72 25.22
N VAL A 38 -3.42 5.02 24.08
CA VAL A 38 -4.56 4.87 23.17
C VAL A 38 -5.78 4.49 24.02
N PRO A 39 -6.90 5.23 23.97
CA PRO A 39 -8.08 4.90 24.76
C PRO A 39 -8.52 3.46 24.44
N PRO A 40 -9.04 2.71 25.42
CA PRO A 40 -9.50 1.36 25.19
C PRO A 40 -10.57 1.35 24.09
N HIS A 41 -10.40 0.47 23.09
CA HIS A 41 -11.42 0.22 22.07
C HIS A 41 -12.76 -0.02 22.74
N ARG A 42 -13.78 0.77 22.40
CA ARG A 42 -15.15 0.49 22.82
C ARG A 42 -15.58 -0.83 22.14
N PRO A 43 -16.06 -1.83 22.89
CA PRO A 43 -16.65 -3.00 22.26
C PRO A 43 -17.83 -2.55 21.42
N ARG A 44 -17.77 -2.86 20.12
CA ARG A 44 -18.94 -2.78 19.24
C ARG A 44 -19.89 -3.90 19.69
N ASP A 45 -21.14 -3.56 19.99
CA ASP A 45 -22.22 -4.54 20.12
C ASP A 45 -22.39 -5.29 18.80
N ARG A 46 -21.60 -6.35 18.62
CA ARG A 46 -21.84 -7.36 17.61
C ARG A 46 -22.79 -8.37 18.24
N ALA A 47 -24.05 -8.33 17.84
CA ALA A 47 -24.91 -9.49 17.98
C ALA A 47 -24.21 -10.65 17.26
N HIS A 48 -23.60 -11.55 18.04
CA HIS A 48 -23.03 -12.80 17.54
C HIS A 48 -24.20 -13.67 17.07
N HIS A 49 -24.53 -13.61 15.78
CA HIS A 49 -25.23 -14.72 15.15
C HIS A 49 -24.27 -15.91 15.18
N ALA A 50 -24.58 -16.91 16.00
CA ALA A 50 -23.87 -18.18 15.99
C ALA A 50 -23.89 -18.73 14.56
N PRO A 51 -22.75 -19.16 13.99
CA PRO A 51 -22.76 -19.78 12.67
C PRO A 51 -23.57 -21.08 12.75
N THR A 52 -24.69 -21.13 12.03
CA THR A 52 -25.41 -22.38 11.78
C THR A 52 -24.41 -23.37 11.18
N PRO A 53 -24.29 -24.61 11.70
CA PRO A 53 -23.39 -25.60 11.13
C PRO A 53 -23.83 -25.93 9.70
N GLY A 54 -23.21 -25.26 8.73
CA GLY A 54 -23.38 -25.55 7.32
C GLY A 54 -22.90 -26.97 7.05
N ARG A 55 -23.80 -27.81 6.55
CA ARG A 55 -23.49 -29.16 6.08
C ARG A 55 -22.35 -29.06 5.06
N ARG A 56 -21.16 -29.58 5.42
CA ARG A 56 -20.01 -29.68 4.51
C ARG A 56 -20.48 -30.33 3.21
N ALA A 57 -20.44 -29.60 2.11
CA ALA A 57 -20.55 -30.21 0.80
C ALA A 57 -19.37 -31.19 0.64
N PRO A 58 -19.61 -32.41 0.13
CA PRO A 58 -18.52 -33.34 -0.13
C PRO A 58 -17.55 -32.69 -1.12
N ALA A 59 -16.30 -32.50 -0.71
CA ALA A 59 -15.23 -32.07 -1.59
C ALA A 59 -14.92 -33.23 -2.56
N ALA A 60 -15.46 -33.15 -3.77
CA ALA A 60 -15.14 -34.08 -4.84
C ALA A 60 -14.91 -33.33 -6.16
N SER A 61 -13.74 -32.68 -6.25
CA SER A 61 -13.02 -32.44 -7.50
C SER A 61 -11.59 -32.94 -7.28
N PRO A 62 -10.90 -33.50 -8.31
CA PRO A 62 -9.53 -33.94 -8.12
C PRO A 62 -8.67 -32.69 -7.97
N ARG A 63 -8.31 -32.38 -6.72
CA ARG A 63 -7.53 -31.20 -6.32
C ARG A 63 -6.31 -30.94 -7.21
N ALA A 64 -5.68 -31.98 -7.75
CA ALA A 64 -4.55 -31.85 -8.67
C ALA A 64 -4.92 -31.24 -10.04
N ALA A 65 -6.09 -31.55 -10.61
CA ALA A 65 -6.54 -30.97 -11.87
C ALA A 65 -7.00 -29.52 -11.68
N GLU A 66 -7.65 -29.22 -10.56
CA GLU A 66 -8.06 -27.85 -10.21
C GLU A 66 -6.85 -26.95 -9.90
N LEU A 67 -5.84 -27.51 -9.22
CA LEU A 67 -4.54 -26.86 -9.03
C LEU A 67 -3.83 -26.68 -10.37
N LEU A 68 -3.69 -27.72 -11.21
CA LEU A 68 -3.01 -27.62 -12.50
C LEU A 68 -3.68 -26.59 -13.43
N GLN A 69 -5.02 -26.56 -13.46
CA GLN A 69 -5.80 -25.62 -14.25
C GLN A 69 -5.67 -24.18 -13.73
N ARG A 70 -5.70 -23.96 -12.41
CA ARG A 70 -5.44 -22.64 -11.80
C ARG A 70 -3.99 -22.16 -12.02
N GLU A 71 -3.04 -23.07 -11.88
CA GLU A 71 -1.60 -22.78 -11.90
C GLU A 71 -1.04 -22.57 -13.31
N VAL A 72 -1.34 -23.45 -14.25
CA VAL A 72 -0.74 -23.43 -15.59
C VAL A 72 -1.59 -22.63 -16.58
N LEU A 73 -2.91 -22.81 -16.56
CA LEU A 73 -3.80 -22.18 -17.55
C LEU A 73 -4.30 -20.80 -17.12
N GLY A 74 -4.47 -20.54 -15.82
CA GLY A 74 -4.87 -19.21 -15.33
C GLY A 74 -3.69 -18.25 -15.24
N ASN A 75 -2.69 -18.59 -14.43
CA ASN A 75 -1.57 -17.69 -14.15
C ASN A 75 -0.55 -17.61 -15.29
N GLY A 76 -0.24 -18.74 -15.94
CA GLY A 76 0.67 -18.78 -17.09
C GLY A 76 0.10 -18.04 -18.31
N THR A 77 -1.17 -18.27 -18.64
CA THR A 77 -1.85 -17.52 -19.72
C THR A 77 -1.92 -16.04 -19.41
N TRP A 78 -2.26 -15.66 -18.17
CA TRP A 78 -2.31 -14.25 -17.78
C TRP A 78 -0.95 -13.55 -17.90
N GLU A 79 0.14 -14.22 -17.48
CA GLU A 79 1.51 -13.73 -17.65
C GLU A 79 1.86 -13.55 -19.14
N MET A 80 1.51 -14.51 -20.00
CA MET A 80 1.75 -14.41 -21.44
C MET A 80 0.99 -13.24 -22.08
N LEU A 81 -0.28 -13.06 -21.72
CA LEU A 81 -1.12 -11.95 -22.20
C LEU A 81 -0.55 -10.60 -21.75
N CYS A 82 -0.17 -10.47 -20.48
CA CYS A 82 0.50 -9.27 -19.96
C CYS A 82 1.80 -8.99 -20.73
N ARG A 83 2.62 -10.02 -20.98
CA ARG A 83 3.88 -9.87 -21.70
C ARG A 83 3.68 -9.47 -23.16
N ALA A 84 2.68 -10.05 -23.83
CA ALA A 84 2.34 -9.69 -25.20
C ALA A 84 1.86 -8.23 -25.30
N ALA A 85 1.01 -7.79 -24.37
CA ALA A 85 0.54 -6.40 -24.31
C ALA A 85 1.65 -5.40 -23.96
N ALA A 86 2.63 -5.79 -23.14
CA ALA A 86 3.80 -4.97 -22.86
C ALA A 86 4.71 -4.80 -24.10
N LEU A 87 4.74 -5.78 -25.00
CA LEU A 87 5.50 -5.71 -26.26
C LEU A 87 4.69 -5.02 -27.39
N ALA A 88 3.37 -5.13 -27.37
CA ALA A 88 2.46 -4.55 -28.35
C ALA A 88 1.30 -3.83 -27.62
N PRO A 89 1.45 -2.53 -27.29
CA PRO A 89 0.45 -1.75 -26.54
C PRO A 89 -0.98 -1.76 -27.08
N PRO A 90 -1.26 -1.92 -28.40
CA PRO A 90 -2.62 -2.10 -28.89
C PRO A 90 -3.36 -3.31 -28.30
N LEU A 91 -2.64 -4.33 -27.80
CA LEU A 91 -3.24 -5.51 -27.19
C LEU A 91 -3.69 -5.28 -25.74
N SER A 92 -3.34 -4.17 -25.09
CA SER A 92 -3.68 -3.94 -23.68
C SER A 92 -5.20 -3.93 -23.44
N ARG A 93 -5.97 -3.33 -24.35
CA ARG A 93 -7.43 -3.23 -24.24
C ARG A 93 -8.14 -4.58 -24.28
N PRO A 94 -7.96 -5.44 -25.31
CA PRO A 94 -8.60 -6.76 -25.32
C PRO A 94 -8.13 -7.63 -24.14
N VAL A 95 -6.87 -7.49 -23.70
CA VAL A 95 -6.35 -8.17 -22.51
C VAL A 95 -7.10 -7.71 -21.24
N ALA A 96 -7.32 -6.41 -21.06
CA ALA A 96 -8.04 -5.88 -19.90
C ALA A 96 -9.54 -6.23 -19.89
N GLU A 97 -10.19 -6.26 -21.05
CA GLU A 97 -11.58 -6.69 -21.20
C GLU A 97 -11.72 -8.17 -20.78
N LEU A 98 -10.84 -9.04 -21.28
CA LEU A 98 -10.79 -10.44 -20.86
C LEU A 98 -10.53 -10.59 -19.35
N ALA A 99 -9.57 -9.84 -18.81
CA ALA A 99 -9.22 -9.87 -17.39
C ALA A 99 -10.41 -9.55 -16.49
N SER A 100 -11.18 -8.53 -16.85
CA SER A 100 -12.35 -8.08 -16.10
C SER A 100 -13.42 -9.17 -15.96
N HIS A 101 -13.56 -10.01 -16.99
CA HIS A 101 -14.50 -11.14 -16.99
C HIS A 101 -13.96 -12.34 -16.20
N VAL A 102 -12.67 -12.66 -16.38
CA VAL A 102 -12.04 -13.82 -15.74
C VAL A 102 -11.89 -13.63 -14.23
N PHE A 103 -11.50 -12.43 -13.78
CA PHE A 103 -11.29 -12.14 -12.36
C PHE A 103 -12.58 -12.09 -11.53
N ALA A 104 -13.75 -11.91 -12.15
CA ALA A 104 -15.02 -12.01 -11.44
C ALA A 104 -15.26 -13.42 -10.86
N GLY A 105 -14.69 -14.46 -11.48
CA GLY A 105 -14.72 -15.84 -11.01
C GLY A 105 -16.12 -16.48 -10.91
N PRO A 106 -16.21 -17.80 -10.75
CA PRO A 106 -17.47 -18.45 -10.43
C PRO A 106 -17.86 -18.22 -8.97
N ARG A 107 -19.16 -18.33 -8.65
CA ARG A 107 -19.62 -18.33 -7.26
C ARG A 107 -19.07 -19.54 -6.52
N THR A 108 -18.40 -19.30 -5.40
CA THR A 108 -17.88 -20.33 -4.50
C THR A 108 -18.46 -20.16 -3.09
N VAL A 109 -18.51 -21.26 -2.33
CA VAL A 109 -18.86 -21.27 -0.90
C VAL A 109 -17.80 -22.10 -0.20
N ASP A 110 -17.11 -21.50 0.76
CA ASP A 110 -16.02 -22.12 1.51
C ASP A 110 -15.87 -21.44 2.89
N ASP A 111 -14.97 -21.96 3.73
CA ASP A 111 -14.55 -21.31 4.96
C ASP A 111 -13.91 -19.94 4.65
N SER A 112 -14.15 -18.94 5.50
CA SER A 112 -13.74 -17.55 5.26
C SER A 112 -12.27 -17.41 4.82
N ALA A 113 -11.33 -18.06 5.53
CA ALA A 113 -9.91 -17.98 5.19
C ALA A 113 -9.60 -18.60 3.80
N ALA A 114 -10.28 -19.68 3.42
CA ALA A 114 -10.13 -20.32 2.12
C ALA A 114 -10.78 -19.48 1.00
N ALA A 115 -11.89 -18.79 1.29
CA ALA A 115 -12.58 -17.92 0.35
C ALA A 115 -11.79 -16.64 0.04
N TYR A 116 -11.10 -16.05 1.03
CA TYR A 116 -10.38 -14.79 0.87
C TYR A 116 -8.89 -14.95 0.48
N ALA A 117 -8.27 -16.10 0.74
CA ALA A 117 -6.88 -16.33 0.38
C ALA A 117 -6.73 -16.80 -1.07
N ALA A 118 -6.52 -15.86 -1.99
CA ALA A 118 -6.21 -16.17 -3.39
C ALA A 118 -4.70 -16.03 -3.66
N PRO A 119 -4.03 -17.04 -4.26
CA PRO A 119 -2.65 -16.90 -4.69
C PRO A 119 -2.56 -15.91 -5.85
N ARG A 120 -1.84 -14.80 -5.66
CA ARG A 120 -1.51 -13.85 -6.75
C ARG A 120 -0.14 -14.20 -7.32
N ARG A 121 -0.09 -14.72 -8.54
CA ARG A 121 1.15 -15.24 -9.14
C ARG A 121 1.77 -14.36 -10.22
N VAL A 122 0.99 -13.48 -10.85
CA VAL A 122 1.53 -12.47 -11.76
C VAL A 122 2.03 -11.29 -10.94
N ARG A 123 3.27 -10.87 -11.21
CA ARG A 123 3.88 -9.72 -10.55
C ARG A 123 3.39 -8.44 -11.19
N PHE A 124 3.05 -7.47 -10.36
CA PHE A 124 2.62 -6.14 -10.80
C PHE A 124 3.04 -5.07 -9.78
N HIS A 125 3.11 -3.84 -10.26
CA HIS A 125 3.16 -2.63 -9.45
C HIS A 125 1.74 -2.18 -9.14
N GLU A 126 1.53 -1.61 -7.97
CA GLU A 126 0.18 -1.24 -7.51
C GLU A 126 0.22 0.05 -6.69
N SER A 127 -0.75 0.93 -6.94
CA SER A 127 -1.16 1.99 -6.00
C SER A 127 -2.62 1.74 -5.62
N GLU A 128 -2.96 1.87 -4.35
CA GLU A 128 -4.36 1.80 -3.88
C GLU A 128 -4.69 3.06 -3.07
N TRP A 129 -5.86 3.63 -3.34
CA TRP A 129 -6.31 4.91 -2.83
C TRP A 129 -7.67 4.77 -2.16
N ALA A 130 -7.78 5.22 -0.93
CA ALA A 130 -8.97 5.19 -0.11
C ALA A 130 -9.62 6.57 -0.05
N LEU A 131 -10.89 6.67 -0.45
CA LEU A 131 -11.63 7.93 -0.49
C LEU A 131 -12.99 7.78 0.20
N PRO A 132 -13.60 8.90 0.65
CA PRO A 132 -14.98 8.90 1.12
C PRO A 132 -15.91 8.23 0.10
N ALA A 133 -16.77 7.36 0.61
CA ALA A 133 -17.68 6.55 -0.17
C ALA A 133 -18.54 7.32 -1.19
N GLU A 134 -19.00 8.51 -0.82
CA GLU A 134 -19.83 9.39 -1.62
C GLU A 134 -19.11 9.93 -2.87
N HIS A 135 -17.78 9.87 -2.90
CA HIS A 135 -16.98 10.37 -4.02
C HIS A 135 -16.70 9.32 -5.11
N LEU A 136 -17.15 8.07 -4.94
CA LEU A 136 -16.81 6.96 -5.86
C LEU A 136 -17.14 7.30 -7.32
N GLU A 137 -18.37 7.70 -7.61
CA GLU A 137 -18.81 7.92 -8.99
C GLU A 137 -18.06 9.08 -9.65
N ALA A 138 -17.88 10.18 -8.93
CA ALA A 138 -17.14 11.34 -9.40
C ALA A 138 -15.65 11.02 -9.65
N ALA A 139 -15.04 10.23 -8.77
CA ALA A 139 -13.66 9.78 -8.92
C ALA A 139 -13.47 8.87 -10.14
N LEU A 140 -14.38 7.93 -10.37
CA LEU A 140 -14.35 7.06 -11.56
C LEU A 140 -14.58 7.84 -12.85
N ALA A 141 -15.47 8.84 -12.84
CA ALA A 141 -15.67 9.73 -13.98
C ALA A 141 -14.40 10.53 -14.30
N ALA A 142 -13.75 11.10 -13.28
CA ALA A 142 -12.50 11.83 -13.43
C ALA A 142 -11.37 10.95 -13.98
N LEU A 143 -11.19 9.74 -13.42
CA LEU A 143 -10.21 8.76 -13.92
C LEU A 143 -10.47 8.41 -15.39
N ARG A 144 -11.73 8.13 -15.76
CA ARG A 144 -12.10 7.80 -17.14
C ARG A 144 -11.77 8.94 -18.11
N ALA A 145 -12.09 10.18 -17.73
CA ALA A 145 -11.79 11.36 -18.53
C ALA A 145 -10.27 11.52 -18.75
N ARG A 146 -9.47 11.37 -17.68
CA ARG A 146 -8.01 11.46 -17.75
C ARG A 146 -7.40 10.32 -18.56
N PHE A 147 -7.89 9.09 -18.40
CA PHE A 147 -7.43 7.94 -19.18
C PHE A 147 -7.72 8.09 -20.67
N THR A 148 -8.89 8.65 -21.01
CA THR A 148 -9.26 8.92 -22.41
C THR A 148 -8.38 10.03 -23.00
N ALA A 149 -8.17 11.12 -22.25
CA ALA A 149 -7.38 12.26 -22.72
C ALA A 149 -5.89 11.93 -22.94
N GLU A 150 -5.34 10.99 -22.16
CA GLU A 150 -3.92 10.61 -22.23
C GLU A 150 -3.67 9.27 -22.95
N ASP A 151 -4.67 8.71 -23.64
CA ASP A 151 -4.62 7.38 -24.29
C ASP A 151 -4.00 6.30 -23.38
N VAL A 152 -4.45 6.25 -22.13
CA VAL A 152 -3.90 5.33 -21.13
C VAL A 152 -4.31 3.91 -21.45
N ARG A 153 -3.30 3.05 -21.70
CA ARG A 153 -3.50 1.64 -22.01
C ARG A 153 -3.11 0.78 -20.82
N VAL A 154 -4.07 0.15 -20.15
CA VAL A 154 -3.87 -0.77 -19.02
C VAL A 154 -4.21 -2.20 -19.41
N THR A 155 -3.48 -3.17 -18.87
CA THR A 155 -3.79 -4.60 -18.98
C THR A 155 -4.64 -5.10 -17.81
N PHE A 156 -4.54 -4.45 -16.65
CA PHE A 156 -5.31 -4.79 -15.47
C PHE A 156 -6.49 -3.83 -15.28
N PRO A 157 -7.68 -4.34 -14.91
CA PRO A 157 -8.77 -3.48 -14.48
C PRO A 157 -8.42 -2.77 -13.17
N LEU A 158 -9.12 -1.65 -12.90
CA LEU A 158 -9.15 -1.09 -11.56
C LEU A 158 -9.89 -2.06 -10.64
N GLU A 159 -9.31 -2.39 -9.49
CA GLU A 159 -10.02 -3.14 -8.45
C GLU A 159 -10.68 -2.16 -7.48
N ILE A 160 -11.95 -2.39 -7.16
CA ILE A 160 -12.72 -1.52 -6.28
C ILE A 160 -13.26 -2.34 -5.12
N ARG A 161 -13.05 -1.87 -3.90
CA ARG A 161 -13.61 -2.47 -2.68
C ARG A 161 -14.13 -1.39 -1.74
N ARG A 162 -14.97 -1.79 -0.79
CA ARG A 162 -15.53 -0.91 0.24
C ARG A 162 -15.19 -1.46 1.62
N ALA A 163 -14.96 -0.58 2.57
CA ALA A 163 -14.83 -0.92 3.99
C ALA A 163 -15.65 0.05 4.84
N ALA A 164 -16.19 -0.49 5.93
CA ALA A 164 -16.85 0.30 6.96
C ALA A 164 -15.84 1.16 7.73
N ALA A 165 -16.35 2.20 8.38
CA ALA A 165 -15.55 3.07 9.23
C ALA A 165 -14.87 2.33 10.40
N ASP A 166 -13.73 2.83 10.85
CA ASP A 166 -13.05 2.41 12.09
C ASP A 166 -12.55 3.61 12.90
N ASP A 167 -11.97 3.33 14.07
CA ASP A 167 -11.44 4.30 15.03
C ASP A 167 -9.89 4.25 15.15
N VAL A 168 -9.21 3.60 14.21
CA VAL A 168 -7.74 3.44 14.24
C VAL A 168 -7.09 4.65 13.58
N TRP A 169 -6.27 5.39 14.34
CA TRP A 169 -5.75 6.73 13.97
C TRP A 169 -5.14 6.87 12.57
N LEU A 170 -4.43 5.83 12.10
CA LEU A 170 -3.81 5.81 10.77
C LEU A 170 -4.54 4.90 9.78
N SER A 171 -5.71 4.38 10.11
CA SER A 171 -6.51 3.64 9.14
C SER A 171 -6.92 4.55 8.00
N THR A 172 -6.90 3.98 6.80
CA THR A 172 -7.46 4.61 5.61
C THR A 172 -8.99 4.69 5.64
N ALA A 173 -9.65 4.03 6.60
CA ALA A 173 -11.09 4.07 6.86
C ALA A 173 -11.46 4.78 8.18
N PHE A 174 -10.55 5.58 8.73
CA PHE A 174 -10.78 6.31 9.98
C PHE A 174 -12.02 7.21 9.88
N GLU A 175 -12.99 6.96 10.77
CA GLU A 175 -14.24 7.70 11.00
C GLU A 175 -15.14 7.90 9.77
N GLY A 176 -15.01 7.08 8.72
CA GLY A 176 -15.85 7.21 7.53
C GLY A 176 -15.96 5.96 6.65
N GLU A 177 -17.15 5.75 6.10
CA GLU A 177 -17.38 4.78 5.02
C GLU A 177 -16.43 5.08 3.86
N THR A 178 -15.66 4.06 3.47
CA THR A 178 -14.51 4.26 2.58
C THR A 178 -14.59 3.31 1.41
N VAL A 179 -14.33 3.82 0.22
CA VAL A 179 -14.09 3.01 -0.98
C VAL A 179 -12.61 3.08 -1.34
N TYR A 180 -12.11 1.99 -1.90
CA TYR A 180 -10.73 1.84 -2.33
C TYR A 180 -10.71 1.63 -3.83
N ILE A 181 -9.81 2.33 -4.51
CA ILE A 181 -9.54 2.16 -5.93
C ILE A 181 -8.08 1.74 -6.06
N ALA A 182 -7.83 0.51 -6.50
CA ALA A 182 -6.50 -0.02 -6.77
C ALA A 182 -6.21 -0.03 -8.27
N ALA A 183 -5.04 0.51 -8.63
CA ALA A 183 -4.55 0.59 -9.98
C ALA A 183 -3.28 -0.25 -10.11
N HIS A 184 -3.26 -1.13 -11.12
CA HIS A 184 -2.21 -2.11 -11.33
C HIS A 184 -1.45 -1.87 -12.63
N ARG A 185 -0.16 -2.20 -12.62
CA ARG A 185 0.70 -2.23 -13.81
C ARG A 185 1.55 -3.46 -13.86
N TYR A 186 1.63 -4.08 -15.03
CA TYR A 186 2.47 -5.24 -15.19
C TYR A 186 3.92 -4.88 -14.85
N HIS A 187 4.63 -5.74 -14.13
CA HIS A 187 5.91 -5.37 -13.53
C HIS A 187 7.03 -5.03 -14.55
N ARG A 188 6.85 -5.38 -15.83
CA ARG A 188 7.77 -5.03 -16.93
C ARG A 188 7.42 -3.72 -17.64
N GLU A 189 6.30 -3.11 -17.30
CA GLU A 189 5.89 -1.79 -17.80
C GLU A 189 6.39 -0.68 -16.87
N GLU A 190 6.55 0.52 -17.42
CA GLU A 190 6.86 1.70 -16.61
C GLU A 190 5.62 2.11 -15.78
N ALA A 191 5.64 1.84 -14.48
CA ALA A 191 4.48 2.08 -13.62
C ALA A 191 4.34 3.54 -13.16
N GLY A 192 5.45 4.29 -13.07
CA GLY A 192 5.49 5.63 -12.48
C GLY A 192 4.49 6.62 -13.08
N PRO A 193 4.52 6.87 -14.40
CA PRO A 193 3.63 7.84 -15.04
C PRO A 193 2.14 7.52 -14.81
N TYR A 194 1.74 6.26 -15.00
CA TYR A 194 0.35 5.84 -14.83
C TYR A 194 -0.13 5.93 -13.37
N LEU A 195 0.64 5.39 -12.43
CA LEU A 195 0.24 5.39 -11.02
C LEU A 195 0.26 6.82 -10.44
N LEU A 196 1.15 7.70 -10.93
CA LEU A 196 1.15 9.12 -10.57
C LEU A 196 -0.05 9.87 -11.17
N LEU A 197 -0.47 9.53 -12.40
CA LEU A 197 -1.70 10.04 -13.00
C LEU A 197 -2.92 9.69 -12.14
N VAL A 198 -3.02 8.45 -11.68
CA VAL A 198 -4.09 8.00 -10.77
C VAL A 198 -4.05 8.78 -9.46
N GLN A 199 -2.88 8.89 -8.82
CA GLN A 199 -2.70 9.67 -7.59
C GLN A 199 -3.19 11.12 -7.76
N ARG A 200 -2.72 11.80 -8.81
CA ARG A 200 -3.07 13.21 -9.06
C ARG A 200 -4.56 13.39 -9.30
N THR A 201 -5.18 12.47 -10.04
CA THR A 201 -6.62 12.51 -10.31
C THR A 201 -7.44 12.30 -9.05
N LEU A 202 -6.97 11.44 -8.14
CA LEU A 202 -7.69 11.11 -6.91
C LEU A 202 -7.44 12.11 -5.76
N ALA A 203 -6.45 12.99 -5.89
CA ALA A 203 -6.10 14.00 -4.87
C ALA A 203 -7.27 14.93 -4.54
N ASP A 204 -8.09 15.29 -5.54
CA ASP A 204 -9.25 16.18 -5.37
C ASP A 204 -10.36 15.57 -4.49
N PHE A 205 -10.33 14.25 -4.28
CA PHE A 205 -11.31 13.51 -3.49
C PHE A 205 -10.81 13.17 -2.08
N ARG A 206 -9.79 13.88 -1.60
CA ARG A 206 -9.13 13.63 -0.31
C ARG A 206 -8.65 12.18 -0.16
N ALA A 207 -8.20 11.59 -1.27
CA ALA A 207 -7.81 10.19 -1.28
C ALA A 207 -6.56 9.95 -0.42
N ARG A 208 -6.65 8.97 0.46
CA ARG A 208 -5.61 8.50 1.37
C ARG A 208 -4.86 7.32 0.73
N PRO A 209 -3.52 7.30 0.70
CA PRO A 209 -2.82 6.17 0.13
C PRO A 209 -2.89 4.96 1.06
N HIS A 210 -3.01 3.77 0.47
CA HIS A 210 -2.76 2.54 1.21
C HIS A 210 -1.27 2.44 1.56
N TRP A 211 -0.95 2.36 2.86
CA TRP A 211 0.43 2.38 3.38
C TRP A 211 1.37 1.34 2.77
N GLY A 212 0.86 0.17 2.41
CA GLY A 212 1.63 -0.92 1.80
C GLY A 212 1.73 -0.90 0.27
N LYS A 213 1.24 0.15 -0.41
CA LYS A 213 1.24 0.26 -1.89
C LYS A 213 2.07 1.46 -2.34
N MET A 214 2.34 1.56 -3.65
CA MET A 214 3.10 2.67 -4.21
C MET A 214 2.32 3.98 -4.13
N HIS A 215 2.96 5.03 -3.64
CA HIS A 215 2.49 6.41 -3.68
C HIS A 215 3.68 7.37 -3.51
N TRP A 216 3.48 8.65 -3.83
CA TRP A 216 4.52 9.68 -3.79
C TRP A 216 4.26 10.77 -2.74
N LEU A 217 3.34 10.53 -1.82
CA LEU A 217 3.06 11.45 -0.71
C LEU A 217 4.12 11.34 0.39
N GLY A 218 4.53 12.49 0.93
CA GLY A 218 5.38 12.58 2.12
C GLY A 218 4.60 13.08 3.33
N ALA A 219 5.32 13.31 4.44
CA ALA A 219 4.73 13.70 5.71
C ALA A 219 3.86 14.97 5.65
N ARG A 220 4.21 15.93 4.77
CA ARG A 220 3.46 17.18 4.61
C ARG A 220 2.06 16.93 4.05
N GLU A 221 1.95 16.06 3.05
CA GLU A 221 0.66 15.72 2.45
C GLU A 221 -0.13 14.81 3.39
N LEU A 222 0.54 13.82 3.99
CA LEU A 222 -0.07 12.85 4.89
C LEU A 222 -0.63 13.51 6.16
N SER A 223 0.04 14.51 6.73
CA SER A 223 -0.46 15.20 7.92
C SER A 223 -1.77 15.98 7.67
N ARG A 224 -2.05 16.33 6.41
CA ARG A 224 -3.32 16.96 6.01
C ARG A 224 -4.44 15.94 5.80
N LEU A 225 -4.07 14.70 5.44
CA LEU A 225 -5.01 13.62 5.15
C LEU A 225 -5.42 12.83 6.39
N TYR A 226 -4.58 12.80 7.42
CA TYR A 226 -4.79 12.03 8.64
C TYR A 226 -4.88 12.96 9.87
N PRO A 227 -6.08 13.20 10.43
CA PRO A 227 -6.26 14.12 11.56
C PRO A 227 -5.42 13.78 12.80
N ARG A 228 -5.16 12.48 13.02
CA ARG A 228 -4.40 11.96 14.17
C ARG A 228 -2.92 11.72 13.86
N PHE A 229 -2.40 12.29 12.76
CA PHE A 229 -1.03 12.04 12.30
C PHE A 229 0.03 12.49 13.31
N GLU A 230 -0.11 13.68 13.88
CA GLU A 230 0.86 14.19 14.87
C GLU A 230 0.79 13.44 16.19
N ASP A 231 -0.39 12.99 16.62
CA ASP A 231 -0.55 12.13 17.80
C ASP A 231 0.18 10.80 17.61
N PHE A 232 0.02 10.17 16.45
CA PHE A 232 0.77 8.97 16.10
C PHE A 232 2.29 9.24 16.11
N ARG A 233 2.75 10.35 15.55
CA ARG A 233 4.19 10.71 15.57
C ARG A 233 4.71 10.89 16.99
N ALA A 234 3.90 11.45 17.89
CA ALA A 234 4.25 11.59 19.30
C ALA A 234 4.40 10.22 19.99
N VAL A 235 3.42 9.32 19.81
CA VAL A 235 3.50 7.94 20.34
C VAL A 235 4.72 7.21 19.77
N ARG A 236 4.96 7.28 18.47
CA ARG A 236 6.13 6.65 17.83
C ARG A 236 7.43 7.16 18.42
N ARG A 237 7.61 8.48 18.59
CA ARG A 237 8.81 9.07 19.20
C ARG A 237 9.02 8.61 20.65
N ALA A 238 7.94 8.44 21.41
CA ALA A 238 8.03 7.94 22.78
C ALA A 238 8.38 6.44 22.83
N ALA A 239 7.85 5.64 21.89
CA ALA A 239 8.07 4.20 21.83
C ALA A 239 9.44 3.80 21.25
N ASP A 240 9.97 4.57 20.31
CA ASP A 240 11.29 4.35 19.69
C ASP A 240 12.10 5.67 19.64
N PRO A 241 12.62 6.16 20.79
CA PRO A 241 13.32 7.44 20.87
C PRO A 241 14.60 7.50 20.03
N ASP A 242 15.27 6.37 19.87
CA ASP A 242 16.53 6.26 19.11
C ASP A 242 16.28 5.96 17.62
N GLY A 243 15.02 5.75 17.21
CA GLY A 243 14.65 5.52 15.81
C GLY A 243 15.16 4.21 15.23
N GLN A 244 15.30 3.15 16.05
CA GLN A 244 15.79 1.84 15.63
C GLN A 244 14.89 1.19 14.57
N LEU A 245 13.59 1.46 14.61
CA LEU A 245 12.60 0.92 13.67
C LEU A 245 12.38 1.82 12.45
N MET A 246 13.09 2.95 12.36
CA MET A 246 12.89 3.93 11.29
C MET A 246 13.76 3.61 10.07
N THR A 247 13.11 3.26 8.96
CA THR A 247 13.73 3.14 7.63
C THR A 247 13.72 4.48 6.89
N PRO A 248 14.51 4.66 5.82
CA PRO A 248 14.42 5.86 4.97
C PRO A 248 13.01 6.14 4.44
N ALA A 249 12.26 5.08 4.09
CA ALA A 249 10.87 5.20 3.66
C ALA A 249 9.99 5.75 4.79
N LEU A 250 10.08 5.19 6.00
CA LEU A 250 9.32 5.68 7.15
C LEU A 250 9.71 7.12 7.54
N ARG A 251 10.99 7.49 7.39
CA ARG A 251 11.45 8.87 7.61
C ARG A 251 10.83 9.85 6.62
N HIS A 252 10.73 9.49 5.34
CA HIS A 252 10.03 10.28 4.34
C HIS A 252 8.53 10.43 4.67
N LEU A 253 7.87 9.31 5.02
CA LEU A 253 6.45 9.28 5.33
C LEU A 253 6.11 10.05 6.61
N LEU A 254 6.96 9.99 7.64
CA LEU A 254 6.71 10.57 8.96
C LEU A 254 7.47 11.89 9.22
N GLY A 255 8.31 12.33 8.28
CA GLY A 255 8.97 13.65 8.31
C GLY A 255 9.94 13.83 9.48
N THR A 256 10.77 12.82 9.75
CA THR A 256 11.76 12.83 10.84
C THR A 256 13.09 12.26 10.42
#